data_AF-A0A6P1VTW4-F1
#
_entry.id   AF-A0A6P1VTW4-F1
#
_cell.length_a   1.000
_cell.length_b   1.000
_cell.length_c   1.000
_cell.angle_alpha   90.00
_cell.angle_beta   90.00
_cell.angle_gamma   90.00
#
_symmetry.space_group_name_H-M   'P 1'
#
loop_
_entity.id
_entity.type
_entity.pdbx_description
1 polymer ?
#
loop_
_entity_poly.entity_id
_entity_poly.type
_entity_poly.pdbx_seq_one_letter_code
_entity_poly.pdbx_strand_id
1 'polypeptide(L)'
;MIYDTNLLINHIRTRNLPPIQTIIPIVVIGELEAFSLKADWGAQKIDFMRYMIDRYPISDIELDIIPVYAQIDAFSQGKLQTLHSNLPPATWAKTISGLLLPRSIWIWNYTQPIMTSITSQLWDCV
;
A
#
# COMPACT_ATOMS: atom_id res chain seq x y z
N MET A 1 6.72 -3.08 15.40
CA MET A 1 7.19 -2.44 14.16
C MET A 1 6.17 -2.76 13.07
N ILE A 2 5.64 -1.76 12.38
CA ILE A 2 4.70 -1.97 11.26
C ILE A 2 5.52 -2.41 10.05
N TYR A 3 5.16 -3.54 9.47
CA TYR A 3 5.91 -4.13 8.35
C TYR A 3 5.27 -3.79 7.01
N ASP A 4 6.07 -3.25 6.08
CA ASP A 4 5.70 -3.05 4.68
C ASP A 4 5.78 -4.37 3.88
N THR A 5 5.05 -4.44 2.77
CA THR A 5 4.97 -5.58 1.85
C THR A 5 6.35 -6.05 1.40
N ASN A 6 7.27 -5.14 1.07
CA ASN A 6 8.58 -5.54 0.55
C ASN A 6 9.42 -6.27 1.60
N LEU A 7 9.33 -5.86 2.86
CA LEU A 7 10.03 -6.50 3.96
C LEU A 7 9.47 -7.91 4.20
N LEU A 8 8.15 -8.06 4.18
CA LEU A 8 7.51 -9.38 4.35
C LEU A 8 7.79 -10.31 3.16
N ILE A 9 7.83 -9.81 1.93
CA ILE A 9 8.25 -10.61 0.76
C ILE A 9 9.67 -11.15 0.96
N ASN A 10 10.59 -10.36 1.51
CA ASN A 10 11.95 -10.83 1.77
C ASN A 10 11.98 -11.96 2.81
N HIS A 11 11.20 -11.83 3.87
CA HIS A 11 11.01 -12.89 4.87
C HIS A 11 10.45 -14.18 4.26
N ILE A 12 9.43 -14.07 3.39
CA ILE A 12 8.85 -15.21 2.68
C ILE A 12 9.87 -15.87 1.74
N ARG A 13 10.64 -15.08 0.99
CA ARG A 13 11.66 -15.60 0.07
C ARG A 13 12.78 -16.33 0.79
N THR A 14 13.18 -15.83 1.95
CA THR A 14 14.25 -16.42 2.77
C THR A 14 13.74 -17.48 3.76
N ARG A 15 12.42 -17.71 3.84
CA ARG A 15 11.75 -18.61 4.80
C ARG A 15 12.09 -18.33 6.25
N ASN A 16 12.31 -17.05 6.56
CA ASN A 16 12.63 -16.58 7.91
C ASN A 16 11.50 -15.73 8.46
N LEU A 17 11.18 -15.92 9.74
CA LEU A 17 10.14 -15.14 10.38
C LEU A 17 10.61 -13.70 10.68
N PRO A 18 9.71 -12.71 10.58
CA PRO A 18 9.93 -11.38 11.14
C PRO A 18 10.19 -11.42 12.67
N PRO A 19 10.67 -10.33 13.27
CA PRO A 19 10.74 -10.18 14.72
C PRO A 19 9.35 -10.33 15.37
N ILE A 20 9.32 -10.79 16.63
CA ILE A 20 8.10 -11.12 17.37
C ILE A 20 7.14 -9.92 17.51
N GLN A 21 7.66 -8.70 17.59
CA GLN A 21 6.89 -7.45 17.77
C GLN A 21 6.35 -6.89 16.44
N THR A 22 6.20 -7.72 15.43
CA THR A 22 5.70 -7.33 14.10
C THR A 22 4.18 -7.22 14.12
N ILE A 23 3.67 -6.14 13.52
CA ILE A 23 2.24 -5.95 13.26
C ILE A 23 2.09 -5.84 11.74
N ILE A 24 1.13 -6.57 11.18
CA ILE A 24 0.90 -6.62 9.73
C ILE A 24 -0.39 -5.86 9.41
N PRO A 25 -0.34 -4.77 8.62
CA PRO A 25 -1.56 -4.10 8.17
C PRO A 25 -2.39 -4.99 7.24
N ILE A 26 -3.73 -4.90 7.32
CA ILE A 26 -4.64 -5.66 6.45
C ILE A 26 -4.40 -5.39 4.95
N VAL A 27 -4.01 -4.16 4.60
CA VAL A 27 -3.65 -3.77 3.22
C VAL A 27 -2.47 -4.58 2.71
N VAL A 28 -1.46 -4.75 3.56
CA VAL A 28 -0.22 -5.48 3.22
C VAL A 28 -0.53 -6.96 2.99
N ILE A 29 -1.50 -7.54 3.71
CA ILE A 29 -1.98 -8.91 3.46
C ILE A 29 -2.59 -9.02 2.07
N GLY A 30 -3.47 -8.07 1.70
CA GLY A 30 -4.06 -8.01 0.38
C GLY A 30 -3.01 -7.87 -0.73
N GLU A 31 -1.97 -7.07 -0.50
CA GLU A 31 -0.84 -6.94 -1.43
C GLU A 31 -0.04 -8.24 -1.57
N LEU A 32 0.23 -8.93 -0.46
CA LEU A 32 0.95 -10.20 -0.47
C LEU A 32 0.19 -11.28 -1.24
N GLU A 33 -1.11 -11.40 -1.00
CA GLU A 33 -1.97 -12.34 -1.72
C GLU A 33 -1.98 -12.02 -3.22
N ALA A 34 -2.24 -10.76 -3.60
CA ALA A 34 -2.22 -10.32 -4.99
C ALA A 34 -0.85 -10.53 -5.66
N PHE A 35 0.24 -10.32 -4.93
CA PHE A 35 1.59 -10.55 -5.42
C PHE A 35 1.87 -12.04 -5.62
N SER A 36 1.41 -12.90 -4.69
CA SER A 36 1.59 -14.35 -4.77
C SER A 36 0.92 -14.95 -6.01
N LEU A 37 -0.27 -14.45 -6.35
CA LEU A 37 -1.02 -14.84 -7.56
C LEU A 37 -0.30 -14.37 -8.83
N LYS A 38 0.13 -13.11 -8.87
CA LYS A 38 0.82 -12.55 -10.06
C LYS A 38 2.19 -13.19 -10.32
N ALA A 39 2.88 -13.58 -9.26
CA ALA A 39 4.22 -14.15 -9.33
C ALA A 39 4.22 -15.69 -9.37
N ASP A 40 3.05 -16.32 -9.47
CA ASP A 40 2.85 -17.78 -9.50
C ASP A 40 3.65 -18.50 -8.41
N TRP A 41 3.43 -18.09 -7.16
CA TRP A 41 4.13 -18.70 -6.04
C TRP A 41 3.71 -20.16 -5.87
N GLY A 42 4.69 -21.06 -5.88
CA GLY A 42 4.44 -22.47 -5.56
C GLY A 42 3.94 -22.67 -4.13
N ALA A 43 3.26 -23.80 -3.89
CA ALA A 43 2.58 -24.14 -2.64
C ALA A 43 3.42 -23.86 -1.38
N GLN A 44 4.70 -24.25 -1.37
CA GLN A 44 5.58 -24.05 -0.20
C GLN A 44 5.72 -22.58 0.22
N LYS A 45 5.72 -21.63 -0.72
CA LYS A 45 5.80 -20.19 -0.40
C LYS A 45 4.46 -19.66 0.09
N ILE A 46 3.36 -20.13 -0.51
CA ILE A 46 2.00 -19.78 -0.10
C ILE A 46 1.74 -20.27 1.32
N ASP A 47 2.10 -21.52 1.63
CA ASP A 47 1.92 -22.11 2.95
C ASP A 47 2.71 -21.35 4.02
N PHE A 48 3.96 -20.98 3.70
CA PHE A 48 4.77 -20.17 4.61
C PHE A 48 4.20 -18.76 4.80
N MET A 49 3.71 -18.13 3.72
CA MET A 49 3.06 -16.82 3.79
C MET A 49 1.84 -16.87 4.71
N ARG A 50 0.96 -17.86 4.55
CA ARG A 50 -0.24 -18.04 5.38
C ARG A 50 0.12 -18.31 6.84
N TYR A 51 1.06 -19.21 7.08
CA TYR A 51 1.59 -19.45 8.42
C TYR A 51 2.15 -18.18 9.08
N MET A 52 2.84 -17.34 8.31
CA MET A 52 3.34 -16.06 8.80
C MET A 52 2.19 -15.10 9.11
N ILE A 53 1.19 -14.96 8.24
CA ILE A 53 0.02 -14.09 8.45
C ILE A 53 -0.74 -14.51 9.71
N ASP A 54 -1.01 -15.80 9.90
CA ASP A 54 -1.74 -16.32 11.07
C ASP A 54 -1.01 -16.11 12.39
N ARG A 55 0.32 -15.93 12.34
CA ARG A 55 1.18 -15.79 13.52
C ARG A 55 1.20 -14.37 14.10
N TYR A 56 1.05 -13.34 13.27
CA TYR A 56 1.25 -11.95 13.69
C TYR A 56 -0.07 -11.20 13.85
N PRO A 57 -0.16 -10.27 14.82
CA PRO A 57 -1.32 -9.41 14.95
C PRO A 57 -1.55 -8.60 13.66
N ILE A 58 -2.80 -8.60 13.21
CA ILE A 58 -3.25 -7.86 12.03
C ILE A 58 -3.84 -6.52 12.50
N SER A 59 -3.38 -5.43 11.90
CA SER A 59 -3.96 -4.10 12.10
C SER A 59 -4.97 -3.81 11.00
N ASP A 60 -6.20 -3.47 11.37
CA ASP A 60 -7.19 -2.96 10.44
C ASP A 60 -6.94 -1.48 10.10
N ILE A 61 -7.64 -0.96 9.10
CA ILE A 61 -7.68 0.47 8.79
C ILE A 61 -8.94 1.06 9.45
N GLU A 62 -8.75 1.95 10.42
CA GLU A 62 -9.85 2.70 11.00
C GLU A 62 -10.28 3.84 10.05
N LEU A 63 -11.59 4.08 9.92
CA LEU A 63 -12.14 5.08 8.99
C LEU A 63 -11.70 6.52 9.32
N ASP A 64 -11.37 6.78 10.58
CA ASP A 64 -10.91 8.07 11.08
C ASP A 64 -9.52 8.46 10.54
N ILE A 65 -8.75 7.52 9.99
CA ILE A 65 -7.47 7.80 9.35
C ILE A 65 -7.61 8.32 7.92
N ILE A 66 -8.78 8.14 7.29
CA ILE A 66 -9.03 8.55 5.89
C ILE A 66 -8.81 10.06 5.68
N PRO A 67 -9.33 10.97 6.53
CA PRO A 67 -9.09 12.40 6.39
C PRO A 67 -7.60 12.77 6.53
N VAL A 68 -6.88 12.07 7.42
CA VAL A 68 -5.44 12.28 7.63
C VAL A 68 -4.66 11.85 6.39
N TYR A 69 -4.99 10.69 5.84
CA TYR A 69 -4.41 10.19 4.60
C TYR A 69 -4.68 11.13 3.41
N ALA A 70 -5.91 11.63 3.26
CA ALA A 70 -6.26 12.57 2.19
C ALA A 70 -5.47 13.89 2.28
N GLN A 71 -5.27 14.42 3.50
CA GLN A 71 -4.44 15.61 3.72
C GLN A 71 -2.98 15.36 3.35
N ILE A 72 -2.44 14.22 3.77
CA ILE A 72 -1.10 13.77 3.45
C ILE A 72 -0.89 13.68 1.93
N ASP A 73 -1.82 13.05 1.22
CA ASP A 73 -1.75 12.86 -0.23
C ASP A 73 -1.78 14.22 -0.95
N ALA A 74 -2.76 15.06 -0.62
CA ALA A 74 -2.90 16.39 -1.21
C ALA A 74 -1.70 17.31 -0.92
N PHE A 75 -1.12 17.22 0.27
CA PHE A 75 0.11 17.93 0.60
C PHE A 75 1.32 17.41 -0.19
N SER A 76 1.47 16.09 -0.30
CA SER A 76 2.57 15.46 -1.07
C SER A 76 2.53 15.79 -2.57
N GLN A 77 1.33 16.01 -3.11
CA GLN A 77 1.09 16.45 -4.49
C GLN A 77 1.21 17.98 -4.68
N GLY A 78 1.51 18.73 -3.62
CA GLY A 78 1.61 20.20 -3.65
C GLY A 78 0.28 20.91 -3.91
N LYS A 79 -0.86 20.21 -3.77
CA LYS A 79 -2.21 20.75 -3.99
C LYS A 79 -2.77 21.43 -2.75
N LEU A 80 -2.14 21.23 -1.59
CA LEU A 80 -2.51 21.84 -0.33
C LEU A 80 -1.50 22.94 0.01
N GLN A 81 -1.93 24.20 -0.08
CA GLN A 81 -1.06 25.38 0.10
C GLN A 81 -0.74 25.67 1.58
N THR A 82 -1.43 25.02 2.52
CA THR A 82 -1.40 25.36 3.95
C THR A 82 -1.10 24.14 4.81
N LEU A 83 0.15 23.70 4.82
CA LEU A 83 0.74 23.13 6.02
C LEU A 83 2.01 23.95 6.25
N HIS A 84 1.94 24.88 7.21
CA HIS A 84 3.12 25.50 7.81
C HIS A 84 3.98 24.40 8.43
N SER A 85 4.74 23.70 7.61
CA SER A 85 5.75 22.76 8.04
C SER A 85 7.01 23.12 7.27
N ASN A 86 8.11 23.32 7.99
CA ASN A 86 9.38 23.82 7.47
C ASN A 86 10.11 22.80 6.57
N LEU A 87 9.39 21.85 5.96
CA LEU A 87 9.92 20.75 5.17
C LEU A 87 9.31 20.76 3.77
N PRO A 88 10.12 20.68 2.71
CA PRO A 88 9.62 20.70 1.34
C PRO A 88 8.71 19.47 1.06
N PRO A 89 7.62 19.62 0.28
CA PRO A 89 6.68 18.55 -0.04
C PRO A 89 7.32 17.26 -0.58
N ALA A 90 8.42 17.41 -1.33
CA ALA A 90 9.18 16.28 -1.90
C ALA A 90 9.84 15.37 -0.83
N THR A 91 10.16 15.92 0.35
CA THR A 91 10.74 15.15 1.46
C THR A 91 9.67 14.33 2.17
N TRP A 92 8.45 14.87 2.29
CA TRP A 92 7.29 14.16 2.84
C TRP A 92 6.83 13.00 1.94
N ALA A 93 6.78 13.22 0.63
CA ALA A 93 6.39 12.19 -0.34
C ALA A 93 7.29 10.95 -0.25
N LYS A 94 8.60 11.11 -0.07
CA LYS A 94 9.54 9.98 0.10
C LYS A 94 9.35 9.24 1.43
N THR A 95 9.11 9.97 2.52
CA THR A 95 8.91 9.36 3.85
C THR A 95 7.59 8.60 3.94
N ILE A 96 6.52 9.12 3.34
CA ILE A 96 5.18 8.51 3.39
C ILE A 96 5.01 7.38 2.37
N SER A 97 5.60 7.52 1.18
CA SER A 97 5.61 6.45 0.16
C SER A 97 6.35 5.19 0.64
N GLY A 98 7.27 5.30 1.61
CA GLY A 98 7.90 4.16 2.27
C GLY A 98 7.15 3.58 3.48
N LEU A 99 6.08 4.23 3.94
CA LEU A 99 5.38 3.88 5.20
C LEU A 99 3.92 3.47 5.00
N LEU A 100 3.25 3.92 3.91
CA LEU A 100 1.79 3.83 3.80
C LEU A 100 1.26 3.55 2.39
N LEU A 101 2.11 3.38 1.36
CA LEU A 101 1.63 3.26 -0.02
C LEU A 101 2.02 1.93 -0.70
N PRO A 102 1.03 1.05 -0.98
CA PRO A 102 1.17 0.00 -1.98
C PRO A 102 1.72 0.56 -3.30
N ARG A 103 2.72 -0.12 -3.87
CA ARG A 103 3.23 0.19 -5.22
C ARG A 103 2.15 0.14 -6.31
N SER A 104 1.02 -0.54 -6.05
CA SER A 104 -0.13 -0.67 -6.94
C SER A 104 -0.94 0.63 -7.10
N ILE A 105 -0.88 1.57 -6.15
CA ILE A 105 -1.57 2.87 -6.26
C ILE A 105 -0.82 3.81 -7.21
N TRP A 106 0.51 3.70 -7.30
CA TRP A 106 1.32 4.49 -8.24
C TRP A 106 1.09 4.13 -9.71
N ILE A 107 0.61 2.92 -10.02
CA ILE A 107 0.32 2.51 -11.40
C ILE A 107 -0.90 3.24 -11.96
N TRP A 108 -1.81 3.72 -11.11
CA TRP A 108 -3.02 4.43 -11.55
C TRP A 108 -2.77 5.88 -11.97
N ASN A 109 -1.69 6.51 -11.52
CA ASN A 109 -1.41 7.93 -11.77
C ASN A 109 -0.42 8.20 -12.92
N TYR A 110 0.21 7.17 -13.52
CA TYR A 110 1.19 7.36 -14.60
C TYR A 110 0.71 6.91 -16.00
N THR A 111 -0.54 6.46 -16.15
CA THR A 111 -1.14 6.01 -17.43
C THR A 111 -2.31 6.89 -17.92
N GLN A 112 -2.46 8.10 -17.38
CA GLN A 112 -3.45 9.09 -17.83
C GLN A 112 -2.90 9.99 -18.95
N PRO A 113 -2.49 9.41 -20.09
CA PRO A 113 -3.08 9.94 -21.32
C PRO A 113 -3.36 8.79 -22.27
N ILE A 114 -4.60 8.30 -22.32
CA ILE A 114 -5.23 7.65 -23.50
C ILE A 114 -6.70 7.26 -23.20
N MET A 115 -7.15 7.15 -21.94
CA MET A 115 -8.52 6.69 -21.63
C MET A 115 -9.55 7.79 -21.30
N THR A 116 -9.48 8.96 -21.94
CA THR A 116 -10.51 10.01 -21.80
C THR A 116 -11.68 9.92 -22.77
N SER A 117 -11.80 8.87 -23.60
CA SER A 117 -12.90 8.78 -24.58
C SER A 117 -13.97 7.71 -24.32
N ILE A 118 -13.92 6.93 -23.23
CA ILE A 118 -14.86 5.80 -23.03
C ILE A 118 -15.74 5.96 -21.78
N THR A 119 -15.41 6.83 -20.83
CA THR A 119 -16.17 6.97 -19.57
C THR A 119 -17.30 7.99 -19.58
N SER A 120 -17.46 8.78 -20.65
CA SER A 120 -18.58 9.74 -20.76
C SER A 120 -19.90 9.10 -21.24
N GLN A 121 -19.92 7.83 -21.65
CA GLN A 121 -21.11 7.16 -22.18
C GLN A 121 -21.83 6.23 -21.20
N LEU A 122 -21.36 6.09 -19.96
CA LEU A 122 -21.96 5.18 -18.97
C LEU A 122 -22.57 5.89 -17.74
N TRP A 123 -22.67 7.22 -17.76
CA TRP A 123 -23.26 8.02 -16.67
C TRP A 123 -24.60 8.70 -17.01
N ASP A 124 -25.17 8.44 -18.20
CA ASP A 124 -26.47 9.00 -18.61
C ASP A 124 -27.65 8.00 -18.51
N CYS A 125 -27.46 6.83 -17.89
CA CYS A 125 -28.52 5.82 -17.74
C CYS A 125 -28.51 5.12 -16.37
N VAL A 126 -28.60 5.86 -15.26
CA VAL A 126 -29.22 5.44 -13.97
C VAL A 126 -29.71 6.68 -13.24
#